data_AF-A0AAW4KVZ7-F1
#
_entry.id   AF-A0AAW4KVZ7-F1
#
_cell.length_a   1.000
_cell.length_b   1.000
_cell.length_c   1.000
_cell.angle_alpha   90.00
_cell.angle_beta   90.00
_cell.angle_gamma   90.00
#
_symmetry.space_group_name_H-M   'P 1'
#
loop_
_entity.id
_entity.type
_entity.pdbx_description
1 polymer ?
#
loop_
_entity_poly.entity_id
_entity_poly.type
_entity_poly.pdbx_seq_one_letter_code
_entity_poly.pdbx_strand_id
1 'polypeptide(L)'
;EELAYELNVEGARLARKVADAKTHENPAKPRFVAGVLGPTSRTCSLSPDVNNPGYRNVTFDELVENYTEATQGLIEGGADLILIETIFDT
;
A
#
# COMPACT_ATOMS: atom_id res chain seq x y z
N GLU A 1 9.78 7.02 5.00
CA GLU A 1 10.52 6.82 3.73
C GLU A 1 10.22 8.04 2.87
N GLU A 2 11.18 8.93 2.59
CA GLU A 2 10.83 10.31 2.16
C GLU A 2 10.05 10.42 0.84
N LEU A 3 10.07 9.40 -0.03
CA LEU A 3 9.36 9.40 -1.31
C LEU A 3 8.13 8.48 -1.33
N ALA A 4 7.81 7.79 -0.23
CA ALA A 4 6.75 6.78 -0.24
C ALA A 4 5.40 7.40 -0.60
N TYR A 5 5.04 8.53 0.01
CA TYR A 5 3.80 9.23 -0.30
C TYR A 5 3.75 9.66 -1.78
N GLU A 6 4.76 10.36 -2.29
CA GLU A 6 4.79 10.88 -3.67
C GLU A 6 4.71 9.76 -4.71
N LEU A 7 5.42 8.65 -4.48
CA LEU A 7 5.38 7.48 -5.36
C LEU A 7 3.99 6.83 -5.38
N ASN A 8 3.31 6.75 -4.23
CA ASN A 8 1.95 6.22 -4.15
C ASN A 8 0.95 7.14 -4.86
N VAL A 9 1.07 8.46 -4.70
CA VAL A 9 0.23 9.45 -5.40
C VAL A 9 0.38 9.30 -6.91
N GLU A 10 1.61 9.33 -7.44
CA GLU A 10 1.82 9.25 -8.88
C GLU A 10 1.46 7.88 -9.45
N GLY A 11 1.75 6.79 -8.72
CA GLY A 11 1.40 5.44 -9.10
C GLY A 11 -0.12 5.25 -9.27
N ALA A 12 -0.90 5.66 -8.27
CA ALA A 12 -2.36 5.62 -8.34
C ALA A 12 -2.91 6.56 -9.42
N ARG A 13 -2.33 7.75 -9.60
CA ARG A 13 -2.76 8.71 -10.63
C ARG A 13 -2.55 8.18 -12.04
N LEU A 14 -1.46 7.47 -12.29
CA LEU A 14 -1.22 6.81 -13.58
C LEU A 14 -2.27 5.73 -13.86
N ALA A 15 -2.55 4.88 -12.87
CA ALA A 15 -3.57 3.83 -12.98
C ALA A 15 -4.97 4.42 -13.24
N ARG A 16 -5.34 5.48 -12.51
CA ARG A 16 -6.63 6.20 -12.66
C ARG A 16 -6.83 6.74 -14.06
N LYS A 17 -5.82 7.42 -14.62
CA LYS A 17 -5.87 7.96 -16.00
C LYS A 17 -6.19 6.86 -17.02
N VAL A 18 -5.56 5.69 -16.89
CA VAL A 18 -5.81 4.56 -17.80
C VAL A 18 -7.17 3.93 -17.55
N ALA A 19 -7.58 3.78 -16.30
CA ALA A 19 -8.88 3.24 -15.92
C ALA A 19 -10.03 4.12 -16.44
N ASP A 20 -9.92 5.44 -16.35
CA ASP A 20 -10.90 6.39 -16.91
C ASP A 20 -10.98 6.28 -18.42
N ALA A 21 -9.84 6.32 -19.12
CA ALA A 21 -9.81 6.19 -20.57
C ALA A 21 -10.48 4.89 -21.03
N LYS A 22 -10.18 3.76 -20.38
CA LYS A 22 -10.79 2.47 -20.71
C LYS A 22 -12.26 2.36 -20.33
N THR A 23 -12.69 3.04 -19.28
CA THR A 23 -14.12 3.14 -18.92
C THR A 23 -14.88 3.97 -19.94
N HIS A 24 -14.31 5.08 -20.41
CA HIS A 24 -14.91 5.89 -21.48
C HIS A 24 -15.02 5.12 -22.81
N GLU A 25 -14.03 4.30 -23.16
CA GLU A 25 -14.09 3.45 -24.36
C GLU A 25 -15.21 2.38 -24.31
N ASN A 26 -15.53 1.87 -23.11
CA ASN A 26 -16.61 0.89 -22.92
C ASN A 26 -17.28 1.10 -21.55
N PRO A 27 -18.31 1.97 -21.48
CA PRO A 27 -18.99 2.29 -20.23
C PRO A 27 -19.71 1.09 -19.58
N ALA A 28 -20.06 0.05 -20.35
CA ALA A 28 -20.65 -1.18 -19.82
C ALA A 28 -19.65 -2.03 -19.02
N LYS A 29 -18.36 -1.70 -19.06
CA LYS A 29 -17.29 -2.38 -18.29
C LYS A 29 -16.38 -1.34 -17.61
N PRO A 30 -16.79 -0.75 -16.48
CA PRO A 30 -15.94 0.19 -15.75
C PRO A 30 -14.64 -0.47 -15.28
N ARG A 31 -13.55 0.31 -15.24
CA ARG A 31 -12.26 -0.09 -14.67
C ARG A 31 -12.08 0.62 -13.35
N PHE A 32 -11.68 -0.15 -12.34
CA PHE A 32 -11.39 0.33 -11.00
C PHE A 32 -9.88 0.25 -10.75
N VAL A 33 -9.40 1.12 -9.87
CA VAL A 33 -8.01 1.17 -9.41
C VAL A 33 -7.95 0.64 -7.99
N ALA A 34 -7.22 -0.45 -7.79
CA ALA A 34 -6.85 -0.92 -6.46
C ALA A 34 -5.51 -0.29 -6.06
N GLY A 35 -5.50 0.47 -4.98
CA GLY A 35 -4.28 0.92 -4.33
C GLY A 35 -3.71 -0.22 -3.49
N VAL A 36 -2.53 -0.71 -3.84
CA VAL A 36 -1.96 -1.91 -3.24
C VAL A 36 -1.09 -1.53 -2.03
N LEU A 37 -1.39 -2.11 -0.88
CA LEU A 37 -0.55 -2.10 0.30
C LEU A 37 0.00 -3.51 0.52
N GLY A 38 1.24 -3.71 0.07
CA GLY A 38 2.01 -4.91 0.37
C GLY A 38 2.64 -4.86 1.76
N PRO A 39 3.23 -5.96 2.23
CA PRO A 39 3.89 -5.98 3.53
C PRO A 39 5.20 -5.19 3.47
N THR A 40 5.62 -4.65 4.62
CA THR A 40 6.97 -4.06 4.73
C THR A 40 8.05 -5.15 4.72
N SER A 41 9.33 -4.73 4.60
CA SER A 41 10.48 -5.63 4.79
C SER A 41 10.69 -6.07 6.25
N ARG A 42 9.86 -5.59 7.18
CA ARG A 42 9.95 -5.85 8.62
C ARG A 42 8.71 -6.60 9.10
N THR A 43 8.88 -7.34 10.20
CA THR A 43 7.83 -8.17 10.81
C THR A 43 7.66 -7.80 12.28
N CYS A 44 6.41 -7.61 12.70
CA CYS A 44 6.01 -7.38 14.08
C CYS A 44 5.79 -8.68 14.87
N SER A 45 5.42 -9.80 14.22
CA SER A 45 5.21 -11.07 14.95
C SER A 45 6.50 -11.87 15.18
N LEU A 46 7.51 -11.76 14.31
CA LEU A 46 8.72 -12.58 14.36
C LEU A 46 9.95 -11.78 14.80
N SER A 47 10.77 -12.39 15.65
CA SER A 47 12.11 -11.84 15.93
C SER A 47 13.06 -12.13 14.77
N PRO A 48 13.78 -11.14 14.25
CA PRO A 48 14.87 -11.37 13.29
C PRO A 48 16.15 -11.92 13.97
N ASP A 49 16.22 -11.93 15.31
CA ASP A 49 17.34 -12.48 16.07
C ASP A 49 16.97 -13.83 16.67
N VAL A 50 17.56 -14.89 16.13
CA VAL A 50 17.36 -16.28 16.58
C VAL A 50 17.74 -16.51 18.04
N ASN A 51 18.63 -15.69 18.60
CA ASN A 51 19.07 -15.80 19.99
C ASN A 51 18.20 -14.97 20.96
N ASN A 52 17.34 -14.10 20.43
CA ASN A 52 16.46 -13.26 21.22
C ASN A 52 15.02 -13.30 20.66
N PRO A 53 14.20 -14.28 21.06
CA PRO A 53 12.84 -14.45 20.52
C PRO A 53 11.89 -13.30 20.87
N GLY A 54 12.22 -12.50 21.89
CA GLY A 54 11.46 -11.32 22.29
C GLY A 54 11.80 -10.04 21.52
N TYR A 55 12.91 -10.03 20.76
CA TYR A 55 13.31 -8.84 20.01
C TYR A 55 12.35 -8.57 18.84
N ARG A 56 12.10 -7.28 18.57
CA ARG A 56 11.36 -6.80 17.40
C ARG A 56 12.13 -5.64 16.80
N ASN A 57 12.30 -5.63 15.48
CA ASN A 57 12.99 -4.57 14.75
C ASN A 57 12.03 -3.47 14.24
N VAL A 58 10.75 -3.58 14.59
CA VAL A 58 9.70 -2.61 14.29
C VAL A 58 8.60 -2.72 15.35
N THR A 59 7.99 -1.60 15.68
CA THR A 59 6.84 -1.49 16.58
C THR A 59 5.54 -1.41 15.79
N PHE A 60 4.42 -1.71 16.44
CA PHE A 60 3.11 -1.58 15.80
C PHE A 60 2.84 -0.14 15.35
N ASP A 61 3.15 0.85 16.19
CA ASP A 61 2.93 2.27 15.88
C ASP A 61 3.75 2.72 14.66
N GLU A 62 5.01 2.27 14.52
CA GLU A 62 5.81 2.54 13.32
C GLU A 62 5.18 1.92 12.05
N LEU A 63 4.56 0.73 12.15
CA LEU A 63 3.83 0.16 11.01
C LEU A 63 2.58 0.98 10.68
N VAL A 64 1.84 1.44 11.70
CA VAL A 64 0.67 2.31 11.49
C VAL A 64 1.08 3.59 10.76
N GLU A 65 2.17 4.24 11.17
CA GLU A 65 2.68 5.45 10.52
C GLU A 65 3.04 5.18 9.06
N ASN A 66 3.85 4.16 8.78
CA ASN A 66 4.27 3.81 7.41
C ASN A 66 3.09 3.48 6.50
N TYR A 67 2.16 2.63 6.97
CA TYR A 67 0.98 2.28 6.18
C TYR A 67 0.04 3.47 6.00
N THR A 68 -0.07 4.37 6.98
CA THR A 68 -0.87 5.59 6.85
C THR A 68 -0.33 6.50 5.75
N GLU A 69 0.98 6.74 5.73
CA GLU A 69 1.65 7.55 4.70
C GLU A 69 1.38 6.99 3.28
N ALA A 70 1.60 5.68 3.09
CA ALA A 70 1.34 5.03 1.81
C ALA A 70 -0.15 5.08 1.42
N THR A 71 -1.05 4.80 2.38
CA THR A 71 -2.50 4.82 2.15
C THR A 71 -2.98 6.21 1.73
N GLN A 72 -2.51 7.27 2.39
CA GLN A 72 -2.85 8.65 2.03
C GLN A 72 -2.45 8.97 0.59
N GLY A 73 -1.24 8.56 0.19
CA GLY A 73 -0.79 8.75 -1.19
C GLY A 73 -1.67 8.02 -2.21
N LEU A 74 -2.04 6.76 -1.93
CA LEU A 74 -2.92 5.97 -2.81
C LEU A 74 -4.33 6.59 -2.95
N ILE A 75 -4.89 7.07 -1.84
CA ILE A 75 -6.20 7.74 -1.82
C ILE A 75 -6.14 9.03 -2.65
N GLU A 76 -5.15 9.88 -2.42
CA GLU A 76 -5.00 11.14 -3.14
C GLU A 76 -4.72 10.93 -4.64
N GLY A 77 -3.97 9.87 -4.99
CA GLY A 77 -3.75 9.49 -6.37
C GLY A 77 -5.00 8.93 -7.08
N GLY A 78 -6.09 8.67 -6.36
CA GLY A 78 -7.38 8.30 -6.94
C GLY A 78 -7.64 6.79 -7.01
N ALA A 79 -7.11 6.02 -6.06
CA ALA A 79 -7.52 4.63 -5.87
C ALA A 79 -9.01 4.54 -5.48
N ASP A 80 -9.74 3.58 -6.04
CA ASP A 80 -11.15 3.32 -5.72
C ASP A 80 -11.29 2.46 -4.44
N LEU A 81 -10.28 1.64 -4.17
CA LEU A 81 -10.20 0.79 -2.98
C LEU A 81 -8.74 0.59 -2.59
N ILE A 82 -8.54 0.19 -1.33
CA ILE A 82 -7.24 -0.24 -0.82
C ILE A 82 -7.25 -1.76 -0.70
N LEU A 83 -6.25 -2.40 -1.31
CA LEU A 83 -6.03 -3.83 -1.26
C LEU A 83 -4.79 -4.11 -0.41
N ILE A 84 -5.02 -4.65 0.78
CA ILE A 84 -3.93 -5.18 1.61
C ILE A 84 -3.59 -6.57 1.07
N GLU A 85 -2.41 -6.73 0.49
CA GLU A 85 -1.99 -7.99 -0.14
C GLU A 85 -0.74 -8.58 0.49
N THR A 86 -0.50 -9.86 0.22
CA THR A 86 0.72 -10.56 0.63
C THR A 86 1.01 -10.46 2.14
N ILE A 87 -0.05 -10.50 2.97
CA ILE A 87 0.06 -10.51 4.43
C ILE A 87 0.74 -11.82 4.85
N PHE A 88 1.94 -11.73 5.41
CA PHE A 88 2.69 -12.88 5.92
C PHE A 88 2.84 -12.85 7.45
N ASP A 89 2.47 -11.74 8.07
CA ASP A 89 2.63 -11.46 9.49
C ASP A 89 1.24 -11.48 10.17
N THR A 90 1.07 -12.33 11.18
CA THR A 90 -0.21 -12.57 11.91
C THR A 90 -0.03 -12.47 13.41
#